data_AF-A0AAD7ARE1-F1
#
_entry.id   AF-A0AAD7ARE1-F1
#
_cell.length_a   1.000
_cell.length_b   1.000
_cell.length_c   1.000
_cell.angle_alpha   90.00
_cell.angle_beta   90.00
_cell.angle_gamma   90.00
#
_symmetry.space_group_name_H-M   'P 1'
#
loop_
_entity.id
_entity.type
_entity.pdbx_description
1 polymer ?
#
loop_
_entity_poly.entity_id
_entity_poly.type
_entity_poly.pdbx_seq_one_letter_code
_entity_poly.pdbx_strand_id
1 'polypeptide(L)' 'VRVIVVTDTAAYGFDVLNVRRVVTTDLEEMEQKFGCAGRDGQPAEAIAFTPSWVR' A
#
# COMPACT_ATOMS: atom_id res chain seq x y z
N VAL A 1 -12.43 -7.73 7.47
CA VAL A 1 -11.68 -6.49 7.80
C VAL A 1 -11.80 -5.53 6.62
N ARG A 2 -11.94 -4.21 6.85
CA ARG A 2 -12.07 -3.20 5.75
C ARG A 2 -10.79 -2.39 5.52
N VAL A 3 -9.96 -2.24 6.54
CA VAL A 3 -8.67 -1.51 6.50
C VAL A 3 -7.67 -2.28 7.34
N ILE A 4 -6.44 -2.40 6.85
CA ILE A 4 -5.33 -3.03 7.56
C ILE A 4 -4.18 -2.02 7.58
N VAL A 5 -3.56 -1.85 8.73
CA VAL A 5 -2.38 -1.00 8.91
C VAL A 5 -1.20 -1.92 9.17
N VAL A 6 -0.17 -1.82 8.33
CA VAL A 6 1.05 -2.62 8.42
C VAL A 6 2.25 -1.70 8.43
N THR A 7 3.30 -2.09 9.15
CA THR A 7 4.64 -1.51 9.02
C THR A 7 5.41 -2.26 7.93
N ASP A 8 6.46 -1.65 7.39
CA ASP A 8 7.08 -2.05 6.13
C ASP A 8 7.42 -3.54 6.01
N THR A 9 8.08 -4.10 7.03
CA THR A 9 8.45 -5.52 7.06
C THR A 9 7.27 -6.50 7.05
N ALA A 10 6.06 -6.05 7.40
CA ALA A 10 4.85 -6.87 7.42
C ALA A 10 4.07 -6.82 6.08
N ALA A 11 4.44 -5.95 5.14
CA ALA A 11 3.85 -5.91 3.80
C ALA A 11 4.40 -7.02 2.88
N TYR A 12 5.61 -7.53 3.17
CA TYR A 12 6.22 -8.63 2.43
C TYR A 12 5.39 -9.91 2.59
N GLY A 13 4.81 -10.39 1.49
CA GLY A 13 3.93 -11.58 1.48
C GLY A 13 2.46 -11.29 1.76
N PHE A 14 2.08 -10.01 1.87
CA PHE A 14 0.67 -9.62 1.97
C PHE A 14 -0.02 -9.73 0.59
N ASP A 15 -0.51 -10.93 0.28
CA ASP A 15 -1.13 -11.26 -1.02
C ASP A 15 -2.66 -11.32 -0.92
N VAL A 16 -3.27 -10.16 -0.68
CA VAL A 16 -4.72 -10.01 -0.73
C VAL A 16 -5.12 -9.52 -2.13
N LEU A 17 -5.81 -10.36 -2.88
CA LEU A 17 -6.10 -10.11 -4.30
C LEU A 17 -6.97 -8.87 -4.55
N ASN A 18 -7.88 -8.54 -3.63
CA ASN A 18 -8.92 -7.52 -3.82
C ASN A 18 -8.64 -6.20 -3.07
N VAL A 19 -7.36 -5.85 -2.87
CA VAL A 19 -6.98 -4.56 -2.28
C VAL A 19 -7.31 -3.42 -3.25
N ARG A 20 -8.13 -2.47 -2.79
CA ARG A 20 -8.61 -1.33 -3.61
C ARG A 20 -7.80 -0.05 -3.42
N ARG A 21 -7.14 0.09 -2.27
CA ARG A 21 -6.36 1.28 -1.96
C ARG A 21 -5.16 0.91 -1.11
N VAL A 22 -3.99 1.40 -1.50
CA VAL A 22 -2.78 1.41 -0.68
C VAL A 22 -2.41 2.86 -0.41
N VAL A 23 -2.11 3.18 0.85
CA VAL A 23 -1.61 4.49 1.27
C VAL A 23 -0.27 4.27 1.96
N THR A 24 0.79 4.88 1.45
CA THR A 24 2.13 4.81 2.05
C THR A 24 2.62 6.20 2.43
N THR A 25 3.25 6.31 3.59
CA THR A 25 4.04 7.49 3.98
C THR A 25 5.50 7.38 3.59
N ASP A 26 5.92 6.17 3.25
CA ASP A 26 7.27 5.85 2.88
C ASP A 26 7.38 5.79 1.36
N LEU A 27 8.30 6.60 0.83
CA LEU A 27 8.59 6.70 -0.59
C LEU A 27 9.66 5.70 -1.02
N GLU A 28 10.40 5.12 -0.08
CA GLU A 28 11.29 4.00 -0.36
C GLU A 28 10.44 2.76 -0.66
N GLU A 29 10.84 2.00 -1.68
CA GLU A 29 10.16 0.76 -2.10
C GLU A 29 8.68 0.97 -2.51
N MET A 30 8.32 2.18 -2.94
CA MET A 30 6.97 2.57 -3.34
C MET A 30 6.37 1.65 -4.41
N GLU A 31 7.15 1.22 -5.41
CA GLU A 31 6.70 0.30 -6.46
C GLU A 31 6.21 -1.03 -5.88
N GLN A 32 6.95 -1.59 -4.93
CA GLN A 32 6.60 -2.84 -4.29
C GLN A 32 5.33 -2.71 -3.44
N LYS A 33 5.24 -1.63 -2.66
CA LYS A 33 4.07 -1.32 -1.82
C LYS A 33 2.82 -1.12 -2.69
N PHE A 34 2.96 -0.46 -3.83
CA PHE A 34 1.85 -0.17 -4.74
C PHE A 34 1.37 -1.40 -5.50
N GLY A 35 2.28 -2.34 -5.79
CA GLY A 35 1.96 -3.62 -6.45
C GLY A 35 1.03 -4.55 -5.65
N CYS A 36 0.69 -4.21 -4.41
CA CYS A 36 -0.35 -4.91 -3.65
C CYS A 36 -1.77 -4.52 -4.08
N ALA A 37 -1.98 -3.34 -4.66
CA ALA A 37 -3.30 -2.88 -5.08
C ALA A 37 -3.72 -3.50 -6.41
N GLY A 38 -4.99 -3.88 -6.54
CA GLY A 38 -5.59 -4.29 -7.82
C GLY A 38 -5.03 -5.57 -8.44
N ARG A 39 -4.51 -6.50 -7.63
CA ARG A 39 -4.03 -7.81 -8.13
C ARG A 39 -5.09 -8.65 -8.82
N ASP A 40 -6.37 -8.37 -8.56
CA ASP A 40 -7.51 -8.95 -9.25
C ASP A 40 -7.82 -8.31 -10.62
N GLY A 41 -6.99 -7.37 -11.09
CA GLY A 41 -7.13 -6.70 -12.39
C GLY A 41 -8.24 -5.64 -12.42
N GLN A 42 -8.88 -5.36 -11.29
CA GLN A 42 -9.90 -4.32 -11.17
C GLN A 42 -9.26 -2.98 -10.78
N PRO A 43 -9.92 -1.84 -11.08
CA PRO A 43 -9.41 -0.53 -10.72
C PRO A 43 -9.07 -0.41 -9.24
N ALA A 44 -7.89 0.12 -8.96
CA ALA A 44 -7.39 0.35 -7.61
C ALA A 44 -6.53 1.63 -7.56
N GLU A 45 -6.36 2.18 -6.36
CA GLU A 45 -5.62 3.41 -6.12
C GLU A 45 -4.37 3.16 -5.28
N ALA A 46 -3.31 3.87 -5.60
CA ALA A 46 -2.11 3.91 -4.79
C ALA A 46 -1.75 5.36 -4.48
N ILE A 47 -1.66 5.69 -3.20
CA ILE A 47 -1.53 7.06 -2.71
C ILE A 47 -0.23 7.17 -1.91
N ALA A 48 0.69 7.99 -2.40
CA ALA A 48 1.82 8.45 -1.61
C ALA A 48 1.37 9.67 -0.81
N PHE A 49 1.53 9.61 0.51
CA PHE A 49 1.15 10.68 1.42
C PHE A 49 2.34 11.07 2.28
N THR A 50 2.92 12.25 2.06
CA THR A 50 4.04 12.75 2.86
C THR A 50 3.54 13.76 3.89
N PRO A 51 3.25 13.35 5.14
CA PRO A 51 2.81 14.29 6.15
C PRO A 51 3.93 15.26 6.55
N SER A 52 3.56 16.48 6.93
CA SER A 52 4.50 17.56 7.27
C SER A 52 5.41 17.27 8.47
N TRP A 53 5.06 16.27 9.29
CA TRP A 53 5.79 15.86 10.50
C TRP A 53 6.82 14.73 10.27
N VAL A 54 6.91 14.15 9.06
CA VAL A 54 7.90 13.10 8.72
C VAL A 54 9.20 13.72 8.15
N ARG A 55 9.56 14.92 8.63
CA ARG A 55 10.83 15.60 8.26
C ARG A 55 12.01 15.07 9.05
#